data_AF-A0A6C0GHC2-F1
#
_entry.id   AF-A0A6C0GHC2-F1
#
_cell.length_a   1.000
_cell.length_b   1.000
_cell.length_c   1.000
_cell.angle_alpha   90.00
_cell.angle_beta   90.00
_cell.angle_gamma   90.00
#
_symmetry.space_group_name_H-M   'P 1'
#
loop_
_entity.id
_entity.type
_entity.pdbx_description
1 polymer ?
#
loop_
_entity_poly.entity_id
_entity_poly.type
_entity_poly.pdbx_seq_one_letter_code
_entity_poly.pdbx_strand_id
1 'polypeptide(L)'
;MSKMTLPPKRLFLIDSLGGLLSAFLLGVVLARFENMVGMPQNVLYLLSFIACVYAVFSFINHWQMKGNWRLYMKVLASANGLYCCLTIALVIYYRQQLTTLGLTYFLLEVVIIILLAYLELKIASL
;
A
#
# COMPACT_ATOMS: atom_id res chain seq x y z
N MET A 1 17.62 1.39 26.47
CA MET A 1 17.16 1.35 25.06
C MET A 1 15.64 1.36 25.07
N SER A 2 15.00 2.53 24.99
CA SER A 2 13.54 2.61 24.96
C SER A 2 13.04 1.96 23.67
N LYS A 3 12.26 0.88 23.77
CA LYS A 3 11.56 0.34 22.61
C LYS A 3 10.56 1.41 22.18
N MET A 4 10.89 2.18 21.14
CA MET A 4 9.90 3.01 20.44
C MET A 4 8.88 2.07 19.81
N THR A 5 7.84 1.72 20.56
CA THR A 5 6.67 1.05 20.03
C THR A 5 5.74 2.13 19.49
N LEU A 6 5.61 2.21 18.17
CA LEU A 6 4.57 3.04 17.56
C LEU A 6 3.22 2.52 18.07
N PRO A 7 2.38 3.37 18.68
CA PRO A 7 1.08 2.93 19.16
C PRO A 7 0.23 2.49 17.96
N PRO A 8 -0.51 1.37 18.06
CA PRO A 8 -1.29 0.81 16.94
C PRO A 8 -2.17 1.83 16.23
N LYS A 9 -2.78 2.75 16.99
CA LYS A 9 -3.59 3.85 16.46
C LYS A 9 -2.85 4.72 15.43
N ARG A 10 -1.59 5.05 15.72
CA ARG A 10 -0.77 5.87 14.81
C ARG A 10 -0.38 5.07 13.57
N LEU A 11 -0.19 3.76 13.70
CA LEU A 11 0.14 2.91 12.55
C LEU A 11 -1.03 2.85 11.55
N PHE A 12 -2.27 2.65 12.02
CA PHE A 12 -3.46 2.73 11.16
C PHE A 12 -3.62 4.11 10.50
N LEU A 13 -3.23 5.20 11.19
CA LEU A 13 -3.25 6.53 10.58
C LEU A 13 -2.19 6.68 9.48
N ILE A 14 -0.98 6.18 9.72
CA ILE A 14 0.10 6.20 8.72
C ILE A 14 -0.28 5.35 7.51
N ASP A 15 -0.82 4.16 7.72
CA ASP A 15 -1.27 3.25 6.66
C ASP A 15 -2.43 3.87 5.85
N SER A 16 -3.44 4.45 6.51
CA SER A 16 -4.52 5.16 5.79
C SER A 16 -4.02 6.35 4.95
N LEU A 17 -3.13 7.18 5.49
CA LEU A 17 -2.52 8.28 4.73
C LEU A 17 -1.64 7.78 3.59
N GLY A 18 -0.88 6.71 3.81
CA GLY A 18 -0.08 6.04 2.79
C GLY A 18 -0.94 5.50 1.66
N GLY A 19 -2.02 4.79 1.97
CA GLY A 19 -2.98 4.27 0.99
C GLY A 19 -3.66 5.38 0.18
N LEU A 20 -4.04 6.50 0.82
CA LEU A 20 -4.57 7.67 0.10
C LEU A 20 -3.54 8.28 -0.85
N LEU A 21 -2.28 8.39 -0.41
CA LEU A 21 -1.19 8.89 -1.23
C LEU A 21 -0.95 7.95 -2.44
N SER A 22 -0.86 6.65 -2.22
CA SER A 22 -0.75 5.66 -3.30
C SER A 22 -1.93 5.74 -4.26
N ALA A 23 -3.16 5.83 -3.74
CA ALA A 23 -4.34 5.94 -4.58
C ALA A 23 -4.33 7.20 -5.46
N PHE A 24 -3.90 8.34 -4.91
CA PHE A 24 -3.76 9.59 -5.66
C PHE A 24 -2.64 9.49 -6.71
N LEU A 25 -1.47 8.99 -6.33
CA LEU A 25 -0.35 8.84 -7.25
C LEU A 25 -0.71 7.89 -8.39
N LEU A 26 -1.26 6.71 -8.12
CA LEU A 26 -1.65 5.73 -9.13
C LEU A 26 -2.80 6.23 -10.00
N GLY A 27 -3.91 6.64 -9.38
CA GLY A 27 -5.17 6.91 -10.06
C GLY A 27 -5.26 8.29 -10.70
N VAL A 28 -4.48 9.27 -10.25
CA VAL A 28 -4.50 10.63 -10.81
C VAL A 28 -3.20 10.93 -11.54
N VAL A 29 -2.07 10.81 -10.85
CA VAL A 29 -0.78 11.25 -11.41
C VAL A 29 -0.30 10.28 -12.49
N LEU A 30 -0.02 9.03 -12.14
CA LEU A 30 0.52 8.02 -13.06
C LEU A 30 -0.47 7.72 -14.18
N ALA A 31 -1.78 7.66 -13.88
CA ALA A 31 -2.80 7.48 -14.91
C ALA A 31 -2.80 8.61 -15.94
N ARG A 32 -2.63 9.87 -15.50
CA ARG A 32 -2.54 11.03 -16.41
C ARG A 32 -1.26 11.04 -17.23
N PHE A 33 -0.16 10.53 -16.66
CA PHE A 33 1.16 10.46 -17.31
C PHE A 33 1.50 9.05 -17.82
N GLU A 34 0.50 8.27 -18.23
CA GLU A 34 0.66 6.88 -18.72
C GLU A 34 1.80 6.74 -19.74
N ASN A 35 1.88 7.63 -20.72
CA ASN A 35 2.93 7.61 -21.75
C ASN A 35 4.36 7.72 -21.18
N MET A 36 4.53 8.32 -20.00
CA MET A 36 5.82 8.44 -19.32
C MET A 36 6.11 7.27 -18.37
N VAL A 37 5.07 6.57 -17.91
CA VAL A 37 5.16 5.47 -16.91
C VAL A 37 5.21 4.11 -17.61
N GLY A 38 4.40 3.94 -18.66
CA GLY A 38 4.32 2.73 -19.46
C GLY A 38 3.43 1.62 -18.87
N MET A 39 2.72 1.88 -17.77
CA MET A 39 1.72 0.95 -17.23
C MET A 39 0.32 1.35 -17.71
N PRO A 40 -0.49 0.42 -18.24
CA PRO A 40 -1.82 0.73 -18.73
C PRO A 40 -2.72 1.42 -17.70
N GLN A 41 -3.48 2.42 -18.13
CA GLN A 41 -4.39 3.19 -17.27
C GLN A 41 -5.39 2.33 -16.47
N ASN A 42 -5.97 1.30 -17.09
CA ASN A 42 -6.91 0.41 -16.43
C ASN A 42 -6.27 -0.34 -15.25
N VAL A 43 -4.98 -0.69 -15.36
CA VAL A 43 -4.21 -1.34 -14.28
C VAL A 43 -3.92 -0.35 -13.16
N LEU A 44 -3.55 0.89 -13.51
CA LEU A 44 -3.33 1.96 -12.53
C LEU A 44 -4.60 2.29 -11.74
N TYR A 45 -5.75 2.35 -12.41
CA TYR A 45 -7.04 2.54 -11.74
C TYR A 45 -7.42 1.36 -10.84
N LEU A 46 -7.12 0.12 -11.25
CA LEU A 46 -7.35 -1.05 -10.40
C LEU A 46 -6.49 -0.98 -9.13
N LEU A 47 -5.20 -0.71 -9.25
CA LEU A 47 -4.29 -0.59 -8.11
C LEU A 47 -4.69 0.58 -7.20
N SER A 48 -5.05 1.73 -7.78
CA SER A 48 -5.58 2.88 -7.04
C SER A 48 -6.87 2.55 -6.28
N PHE A 49 -7.80 1.82 -6.90
CA PHE A 49 -9.02 1.37 -6.25
C PHE A 49 -8.72 0.48 -5.03
N ILE A 50 -7.80 -0.47 -5.16
CA ILE A 50 -7.37 -1.32 -4.03
C ILE A 50 -6.74 -0.46 -2.92
N ALA A 51 -5.87 0.48 -3.27
CA ALA A 51 -5.27 1.41 -2.31
C ALA A 51 -6.33 2.28 -1.58
N CYS A 52 -7.38 2.72 -2.27
CA CYS A 52 -8.52 3.40 -1.66
C CYS A 52 -9.25 2.50 -0.66
N VAL A 53 -9.51 1.23 -1.00
CA VAL A 53 -10.16 0.26 -0.11
C VAL A 53 -9.34 0.06 1.16
N TYR A 54 -8.02 -0.09 1.03
CA TYR A 54 -7.12 -0.25 2.19
C TYR A 54 -7.10 1.01 3.04
N ALA A 55 -7.01 2.19 2.43
CA ALA A 55 -7.03 3.45 3.14
C ALA A 55 -8.30 3.64 3.97
N VAL A 56 -9.47 3.36 3.38
CA VAL A 56 -10.77 3.43 4.06
C VAL A 56 -10.85 2.41 5.20
N PHE A 57 -10.47 1.15 4.95
CA PHE A 57 -10.46 0.12 5.98
C PHE A 57 -9.58 0.51 7.16
N SER A 58 -8.38 1.00 6.89
CA SER A 58 -7.41 1.43 7.91
C SER A 58 -7.90 2.66 8.69
N PHE A 59 -8.52 3.64 8.01
CA PHE A 59 -9.12 4.81 8.64
C PHE A 59 -10.29 4.47 9.56
N ILE A 60 -11.17 3.55 9.14
CA ILE A 60 -12.28 3.06 9.98
C ILE A 60 -11.72 2.41 11.25
N ASN A 61 -10.69 1.56 11.13
CA ASN A 61 -10.04 0.91 12.26
C ASN A 61 -9.30 1.90 13.19
N HIS A 62 -8.74 2.98 12.64
CA HIS A 62 -8.17 4.07 13.43
C HIS A 62 -9.23 4.76 14.32
N TRP A 63 -10.40 5.06 13.75
CA TRP A 63 -11.50 5.73 14.45
C TRP A 63 -12.19 4.81 15.45
N GLN A 64 -12.48 3.57 15.03
CA GLN A 64 -13.20 2.55 15.79
C GLN A 64 -12.24 1.62 16.54
N MET A 65 -11.17 2.15 17.15
CA MET A 65 -10.14 1.37 17.84
C MET A 65 -10.62 0.74 19.16
N LYS A 66 -11.74 0.01 19.11
CA LYS A 66 -12.39 -0.78 20.15
C LYS A 66 -12.71 -2.15 19.51
N GLY A 67 -11.90 -3.16 19.81
CA GLY A 67 -12.03 -4.49 19.21
C GLY A 67 -10.68 -5.20 19.06
N ASN A 68 -10.66 -6.31 18.31
CA ASN A 68 -9.47 -7.12 18.04
C ASN A 68 -8.51 -6.43 17.04
N TRP A 69 -7.99 -5.25 17.39
CA TRP A 69 -7.09 -4.44 16.55
C TRP A 69 -5.88 -5.24 16.04
N ARG A 70 -5.37 -6.20 16.82
CA ARG A 70 -4.29 -7.11 16.42
C ARG A 70 -4.69 -7.97 15.22
N LEU A 71 -5.92 -8.47 15.19
CA LEU A 71 -6.43 -9.27 14.08
C LEU A 71 -6.55 -8.40 12.82
N TYR A 72 -7.13 -7.21 12.94
CA TYR A 72 -7.27 -6.30 11.80
C TYR A 72 -5.93 -5.85 11.23
N MET A 73 -4.94 -5.61 12.09
CA MET A 73 -3.58 -5.27 11.66
C MET A 73 -2.88 -6.45 10.95
N LYS A 74 -3.10 -7.70 11.39
CA LYS A 74 -2.61 -8.89 10.65
C LYS A 74 -3.29 -9.07 9.29
N VAL A 75 -4.59 -8.77 9.21
CA VAL A 75 -5.34 -8.80 7.95
C VAL A 75 -4.81 -7.75 6.98
N LEU A 76 -4.58 -6.51 7.44
CA LEU A 76 -3.96 -5.45 6.64
C LEU A 76 -2.58 -5.86 6.12
N ALA A 77 -1.70 -6.34 7.00
CA ALA A 77 -0.37 -6.76 6.57
C ALA A 77 -0.40 -7.89 5.53
N SER A 78 -1.34 -8.82 5.68
CA SER A 78 -1.55 -9.92 4.73
C SER A 78 -2.08 -9.41 3.38
N ALA A 79 -3.01 -8.45 3.41
CA ALA A 79 -3.55 -7.79 2.23
C ALA A 79 -2.46 -6.98 1.50
N ASN A 80 -1.65 -6.21 2.23
CA ASN A 80 -0.48 -5.49 1.72
C ASN A 80 0.52 -6.45 1.05
N GLY A 81 0.76 -7.63 1.63
CA GLY A 81 1.56 -8.69 1.01
C GLY A 81 0.99 -9.17 -0.33
N LEU A 82 -0.33 -9.42 -0.40
CA LEU A 82 -1.01 -9.79 -1.64
C LEU A 82 -0.95 -8.69 -2.69
N TYR A 83 -1.13 -7.43 -2.28
CA TYR A 83 -1.00 -6.27 -3.16
C TYR A 83 0.41 -6.15 -3.75
N CYS A 84 1.45 -6.36 -2.93
CA CYS A 84 2.83 -6.41 -3.43
C CYS A 84 3.03 -7.54 -4.45
N CYS A 85 2.53 -8.74 -4.17
CA CYS A 85 2.60 -9.85 -5.12
C CYS A 85 1.89 -9.52 -6.45
N LEU A 86 0.71 -8.93 -6.38
CA LEU A 86 -0.04 -8.48 -7.56
C LEU A 86 0.75 -7.42 -8.34
N THR A 87 1.28 -6.42 -7.66
CA THR A 87 2.06 -5.33 -8.27
C THR A 87 3.32 -5.86 -8.94
N ILE A 88 4.07 -6.77 -8.29
CA ILE A 88 5.24 -7.42 -8.87
C ILE A 88 4.85 -8.23 -10.11
N ALA A 89 3.76 -9.00 -10.05
CA ALA A 89 3.28 -9.77 -11.20
C ALA A 89 2.93 -8.87 -12.38
N LEU A 90 2.25 -7.75 -12.14
CA LEU A 90 1.93 -6.75 -13.16
C LEU A 90 3.18 -6.09 -13.74
N VAL A 91 4.17 -5.76 -12.90
CA VAL A 91 5.46 -5.20 -13.34
C VAL A 91 6.21 -6.17 -14.26
N ILE A 92 6.21 -7.47 -13.92
CA ILE A 92 6.83 -8.50 -14.77
C ILE A 92 6.05 -8.65 -16.08
N TYR A 93 4.72 -8.70 -16.01
CA TYR A 93 3.86 -8.86 -17.19
C TYR A 93 3.99 -7.68 -18.17
N TYR A 94 3.99 -6.45 -17.66
CA TYR A 94 4.11 -5.22 -18.46
C TYR A 94 5.55 -4.75 -18.64
N ARG A 95 6.56 -5.59 -18.36
CA ARG A 95 7.96 -5.17 -18.30
C ARG A 95 8.48 -4.50 -19.57
N GLN A 96 7.99 -4.92 -20.74
CA GLN A 96 8.38 -4.35 -22.04
C GLN A 96 7.77 -2.96 -22.31
N GLN A 97 6.63 -2.65 -21.69
CA GLN A 97 5.92 -1.38 -21.85
C GLN A 97 6.38 -0.36 -20.79
N LEU A 98 6.70 -0.85 -19.60
CA LEU A 98 7.17 -0.06 -18.47
C LEU A 98 8.45 0.70 -18.79
N THR A 99 8.41 2.01 -18.54
CA THR A 99 9.59 2.86 -18.60
C THR A 99 10.45 2.67 -17.35
N THR A 100 11.67 3.19 -17.37
CA THR A 100 12.54 3.23 -16.18
C THR A 100 11.87 3.96 -15.02
N LEU A 101 11.15 5.07 -15.30
CA LEU A 101 10.41 5.83 -14.29
C LEU A 101 9.30 4.99 -13.66
N GLY A 102 8.47 4.33 -14.47
CA GLY A 102 7.41 3.46 -13.97
C GLY A 102 7.96 2.30 -13.14
N LEU A 103 9.01 1.63 -13.64
CA LEU A 103 9.66 0.55 -12.91
C LEU A 103 10.20 1.02 -11.55
N THR A 104 10.91 2.16 -11.50
CA THR A 104 11.42 2.72 -10.24
C THR A 104 10.28 3.04 -9.28
N TYR A 105 9.18 3.62 -9.75
CA TYR A 105 8.01 3.91 -8.91
C TYR A 105 7.45 2.64 -8.25
N PHE A 106 7.15 1.61 -9.04
CA PHE A 106 6.54 0.38 -8.50
C PHE A 106 7.49 -0.39 -7.57
N LEU A 107 8.80 -0.38 -7.85
CA LEU A 107 9.78 -0.97 -6.94
C LEU A 107 9.82 -0.23 -5.60
N LEU A 108 9.80 1.10 -5.61
CA LEU A 108 9.76 1.89 -4.38
C LEU A 108 8.44 1.66 -3.62
N GLU A 109 7.31 1.63 -4.31
CA GLU A 109 6.00 1.34 -3.72
C GLU A 109 6.00 -0.02 -3.01
N VAL A 110 6.47 -1.08 -3.69
CA VAL A 110 6.58 -2.42 -3.11
C VAL A 110 7.48 -2.44 -1.87
N VAL A 111 8.65 -1.78 -1.92
CA VAL A 111 9.55 -1.71 -0.76
C VAL A 111 8.89 -1.03 0.43
N ILE A 112 8.23 0.12 0.21
CA ILE A 112 7.54 0.87 1.25
C ILE A 112 6.42 0.02 1.88
N ILE A 113 5.61 -0.65 1.06
CA ILE A 113 4.48 -1.45 1.55
C ILE A 113 4.96 -2.70 2.29
N ILE A 114 6.03 -3.37 1.83
CA ILE A 114 6.62 -4.51 2.56
C ILE A 114 7.15 -4.07 3.93
N LEU A 115 7.83 -2.92 4.02
CA LEU A 115 8.31 -2.38 5.28
C LEU A 115 7.14 -2.06 6.23
N LEU A 116 6.06 -1.49 5.71
CA LEU A 116 4.85 -1.20 6.49
C LEU A 116 4.20 -2.49 7.00
N ALA A 117 3.97 -3.48 6.13
CA ALA A 117 3.41 -4.77 6.49
C ALA A 117 4.24 -5.51 7.54
N TYR A 118 5.58 -5.41 7.46
CA TYR A 118 6.47 -5.94 8.49
C TYR A 118 6.26 -5.26 9.85
N LEU A 119 6.14 -3.94 9.87
CA LEU A 119 5.87 -3.18 11.11
C LEU A 119 4.49 -3.53 11.70
N GLU A 120 3.48 -3.69 10.86
CA GLU A 120 2.13 -4.11 11.25
C GLU A 120 2.14 -5.50 11.90
N LEU A 121 2.77 -6.50 11.28
CA LEU A 121 2.89 -7.84 11.86
C LEU A 121 3.66 -7.82 13.18
N LYS A 122 4.75 -7.06 13.24
CA LYS A 122 5.57 -6.93 14.44
C LYS A 122 4.75 -6.34 15.60
N ILE A 123 4.02 -5.26 15.36
CA ILE A 123 3.20 -4.59 16.39
C ILE A 123 1.99 -5.45 16.78
N ALA A 124 1.37 -6.16 15.83
CA ALA A 124 0.26 -7.07 16.12
C ALA A 124 0.67 -8.33 16.90
N SER A 125 1.97 -8.67 16.91
CA SER A 125 2.54 -9.82 17.62
C SER A 125 3.08 -9.49 19.02
N LEU A 126 3.20 -8.20 19.35
CA LEU A 126 3.52 -7.69 20.69
C LEU A 126 2.25 -7.64 21.56
#